data_AF-A0A955QQ25-F1
#
_entry.id   AF-A0A955QQ25-F1
#
_cell.length_a   1.000
_cell.length_b   1.000
_cell.length_c   1.000
_cell.angle_alpha   90.00
_cell.angle_beta   90.00
_cell.angle_gamma   90.00
#
_symmetry.space_group_name_H-M   'P 1'
#
loop_
_entity.id
_entity.type
_entity.pdbx_description
1 polymer ?
#
loop_
_entity_poly.entity_id
_entity_poly.type
_entity_poly.pdbx_seq_one_letter_code
_entity_poly.pdbx_strand_id
1 'polypeptide(L)'
;MQKPYFISGLLISLLFLVSTVVVAAPPEIKFLPTARTVKEDTPLIVKGLKVEDSDGNLASVILSVKQGKISIEKPAAVGPNISGNETDEVIVAGTQAQINTVLSNFTYQGNPNYFGADTLTVVATDNATPPVTTNGAMGITVTKAVVSNCDWEQTGKVFYSGDLTKNISAGSVASYSFIQYNLADKKSSFNAKSAGFGLSFRYYTDYQLEKFRKDFFPSKVKKNKAEISDIPAGCRAQTKDFLNEDSKIASRISIAPTFYVFKDKNEDDLGLQFAINVGFFNDIFTVGAGWNISGNDAGEWFILAGPSVGFSF
;
A
#
# COMPACT_ATOMS: atom_id res chain seq x y z
N MET A 1 -109.88 -19.29 -15.52
CA MET A 1 -108.87 -19.39 -16.60
C MET A 1 -107.79 -18.37 -16.30
N GLN A 2 -106.62 -18.82 -15.85
CA GLN A 2 -105.56 -18.00 -15.25
C GLN A 2 -104.44 -17.80 -16.30
N LYS A 3 -104.10 -16.54 -16.58
CA LYS A 3 -103.03 -16.16 -17.53
C LYS A 3 -101.65 -16.56 -17.00
N PRO A 4 -100.72 -17.07 -17.84
CA PRO A 4 -99.37 -17.37 -17.38
C PRO A 4 -98.50 -16.10 -17.38
N TYR A 5 -97.76 -15.90 -16.30
CA TYR A 5 -96.73 -14.87 -16.16
C TYR A 5 -95.42 -15.41 -16.73
N PHE A 6 -94.83 -14.68 -17.69
CA PHE A 6 -93.48 -14.91 -18.19
C PHE A 6 -92.47 -14.43 -17.12
N ILE A 7 -91.71 -15.35 -16.54
CA ILE A 7 -90.54 -15.00 -15.73
C ILE A 7 -89.34 -14.92 -16.68
N SER A 8 -88.95 -13.70 -17.02
CA SER A 8 -87.68 -13.42 -17.70
C SER A 8 -86.53 -13.71 -16.74
N GLY A 9 -85.83 -14.82 -16.96
CA GLY A 9 -84.61 -15.16 -16.24
C GLY A 9 -83.45 -14.33 -16.78
N LEU A 10 -83.04 -13.30 -16.03
CA LEU A 10 -81.81 -12.57 -16.30
C LEU A 10 -80.61 -13.47 -15.97
N LEU A 11 -79.97 -14.04 -16.98
CA LEU A 11 -78.68 -14.72 -16.83
C LEU A 11 -77.62 -13.65 -16.52
N ILE A 12 -77.29 -13.49 -15.25
CA ILE A 12 -76.11 -12.74 -14.81
C ILE A 12 -74.91 -13.67 -15.03
N SER A 13 -74.23 -13.51 -16.16
CA SER A 13 -72.91 -14.11 -16.39
C SER A 13 -71.91 -13.42 -15.47
N LEU A 14 -71.62 -14.03 -14.32
CA LEU A 14 -70.58 -13.57 -13.41
C LEU A 14 -69.22 -13.82 -14.09
N LEU A 15 -68.64 -12.77 -14.67
CA LEU A 15 -67.31 -12.81 -15.26
C LEU A 15 -66.28 -12.90 -14.12
N PHE A 16 -65.81 -14.11 -13.81
CA PHE A 16 -64.66 -14.27 -12.92
C PHE A 16 -63.41 -13.82 -13.67
N LEU A 17 -63.00 -12.57 -13.46
CA LEU A 17 -61.65 -12.12 -13.82
C LEU A 17 -60.67 -12.86 -12.90
N VAL A 18 -60.09 -13.95 -13.40
CA VAL A 18 -58.89 -14.52 -12.81
C VAL A 18 -57.76 -13.54 -13.11
N SER A 19 -57.54 -12.59 -12.20
CA SER A 19 -56.35 -11.75 -12.22
C SER A 19 -55.18 -12.63 -11.81
N THR A 20 -54.42 -13.12 -12.79
CA THR A 20 -53.13 -13.75 -12.51
C THR A 20 -52.21 -12.66 -11.96
N VAL A 21 -51.99 -12.68 -10.64
CA VAL A 21 -50.96 -11.85 -10.02
C VAL A 21 -49.63 -12.39 -10.48
N VAL A 22 -49.00 -11.74 -11.46
CA VAL A 22 -47.60 -12.00 -11.80
C VAL A 22 -46.78 -11.44 -10.64
N VAL A 23 -46.09 -12.31 -9.92
CA VAL A 23 -45.14 -11.89 -8.88
C VAL A 23 -43.93 -11.31 -9.61
N ALA A 24 -43.58 -10.05 -9.31
CA ALA A 24 -42.41 -9.40 -9.89
C ALA A 24 -41.13 -10.16 -9.53
N ALA A 25 -40.25 -10.35 -10.50
CA ALA A 25 -38.96 -10.96 -10.30
C ALA A 25 -38.01 -9.96 -9.63
N PRO A 26 -37.16 -10.38 -8.68
CA PRO A 26 -36.13 -9.51 -8.14
C PRO A 26 -35.02 -9.26 -9.19
N PRO A 27 -34.36 -8.09 -9.16
CA PRO A 27 -33.14 -7.87 -9.92
C PRO A 27 -32.04 -8.89 -9.56
N GLU A 28 -31.27 -9.35 -10.52
CA GLU A 28 -30.08 -10.18 -10.35
C GLU A 28 -28.80 -9.34 -10.48
N ILE A 29 -27.85 -9.51 -9.54
CA ILE A 29 -26.54 -8.86 -9.57
C ILE A 29 -25.46 -9.91 -9.84
N LYS A 30 -24.67 -9.71 -10.89
CA LYS A 30 -23.59 -10.62 -11.31
C LYS A 30 -22.24 -9.91 -11.25
N PHE A 31 -21.30 -10.49 -10.50
CA PHE A 31 -19.92 -10.05 -10.41
C PHE A 31 -18.99 -11.09 -11.02
N LEU A 32 -18.16 -10.69 -11.99
CA LEU A 32 -17.13 -11.56 -12.55
C LEU A 32 -15.78 -10.84 -12.62
N PRO A 33 -14.78 -11.25 -11.82
CA PRO A 33 -14.82 -12.13 -10.65
C PRO A 33 -15.49 -11.45 -9.43
N THR A 34 -15.76 -12.24 -8.39
CA THR A 34 -16.41 -11.84 -7.12
C THR A 34 -15.47 -11.15 -6.13
N ALA A 35 -14.17 -11.14 -6.40
CA ALA A 35 -13.18 -10.38 -5.63
C ALA A 35 -12.11 -9.80 -6.56
N ARG A 36 -11.59 -8.63 -6.18
CA ARG A 36 -10.54 -7.93 -6.92
C ARG A 36 -9.44 -7.48 -5.98
N THR A 37 -8.24 -7.32 -6.52
CA THR A 37 -7.09 -6.78 -5.80
C THR A 37 -6.53 -5.61 -6.59
N VAL A 38 -6.19 -4.53 -5.89
CA VAL A 38 -5.56 -3.33 -6.44
C VAL A 38 -4.46 -2.86 -5.49
N LYS A 39 -3.50 -2.09 -5.98
CA LYS A 39 -2.53 -1.41 -5.10
C LYS A 39 -3.16 -0.13 -4.55
N GLU A 40 -2.82 0.26 -3.32
CA GLU A 40 -3.18 1.57 -2.79
C GLU A 40 -2.69 2.67 -3.75
N ASP A 41 -3.36 3.82 -3.73
CA ASP A 41 -3.07 4.97 -4.58
C ASP A 41 -3.10 4.69 -6.10
N THR A 42 -3.64 3.54 -6.52
CA THR A 42 -3.88 3.23 -7.93
C THR A 42 -5.36 2.96 -8.19
N PRO A 43 -5.91 3.47 -9.32
CA PRO A 43 -7.30 3.22 -9.66
C PRO A 43 -7.53 1.77 -10.07
N LEU A 44 -8.57 1.14 -9.52
CA LEU A 44 -9.09 -0.14 -9.97
C LEU A 44 -10.19 0.08 -11.00
N ILE A 45 -9.95 -0.35 -12.24
CA ILE A 45 -11.00 -0.41 -13.25
C ILE A 45 -11.85 -1.67 -12.99
N VAL A 46 -13.08 -1.48 -12.53
CA VAL A 46 -14.05 -2.56 -12.29
C VAL A 46 -14.80 -2.83 -13.59
N LYS A 47 -14.66 -4.08 -14.07
CA LYS A 47 -15.37 -4.61 -15.23
C LYS A 47 -16.15 -5.85 -14.84
N GLY A 48 -17.23 -6.11 -15.57
CA GLY A 48 -18.02 -7.34 -15.44
C GLY A 48 -19.07 -7.30 -14.34
N LEU A 49 -19.44 -6.11 -13.85
CA LEU A 49 -20.68 -5.92 -13.10
C LEU A 49 -21.84 -5.86 -14.10
N LYS A 50 -22.84 -6.71 -13.91
CA LYS A 50 -24.11 -6.69 -14.63
C LYS A 50 -25.27 -6.75 -13.64
N VAL A 51 -26.32 -5.98 -13.92
CA VAL A 51 -27.58 -6.01 -13.19
C VAL A 51 -28.71 -6.24 -14.18
N GLU A 52 -29.46 -7.31 -13.99
CA GLU A 52 -30.53 -7.72 -14.90
C GLU A 52 -31.81 -7.95 -14.13
N ASP A 53 -32.92 -7.44 -14.63
CA ASP A 53 -34.24 -7.81 -14.17
C ASP A 53 -34.95 -8.58 -15.31
N SER A 54 -35.53 -9.74 -15.02
CA SER A 54 -36.19 -10.56 -16.04
C SER A 54 -37.51 -9.94 -16.53
N ASP A 55 -38.12 -9.06 -15.73
CA ASP A 55 -39.30 -8.29 -16.12
C ASP A 55 -38.90 -7.05 -16.95
N GLY A 56 -37.60 -6.74 -17.04
CA GLY A 56 -37.05 -5.64 -17.85
C GLY A 56 -37.35 -4.25 -17.28
N ASN A 57 -37.69 -4.17 -15.99
CA ASN A 57 -38.16 -2.98 -15.29
C ASN A 57 -37.14 -2.44 -14.24
N LEU A 58 -35.86 -2.83 -14.32
CA LEU A 58 -34.80 -2.29 -13.46
C LEU A 58 -34.81 -0.75 -13.48
N ALA A 59 -34.83 -0.14 -12.29
CA ALA A 59 -35.04 1.29 -12.12
C ALA A 59 -33.77 2.02 -11.69
N SER A 60 -33.05 1.46 -10.72
CA SER A 60 -31.87 2.09 -10.15
C SER A 60 -30.88 1.09 -9.58
N VAL A 61 -29.62 1.52 -9.52
CA VAL A 61 -28.52 0.83 -8.87
C VAL A 61 -27.74 1.81 -8.01
N ILE A 62 -27.54 1.48 -6.74
CA ILE A 62 -26.66 2.20 -5.81
C ILE A 62 -25.37 1.40 -5.68
N LEU A 63 -24.23 2.05 -5.90
CA LEU A 63 -22.89 1.50 -5.67
C LEU A 63 -22.31 2.20 -4.45
N SER A 64 -21.82 1.45 -3.46
CA SER A 64 -21.17 2.04 -2.29
C SER A 64 -19.93 1.30 -1.83
N VAL A 65 -18.95 2.04 -1.31
CA VAL A 65 -17.70 1.55 -0.73
C VAL A 65 -17.43 2.28 0.58
N LYS A 66 -16.59 1.74 1.46
CA LYS A 66 -16.26 2.42 2.73
C LYS A 66 -14.93 3.16 2.68
N GLN A 67 -13.98 2.67 1.89
CA GLN A 67 -12.58 3.10 1.94
C GLN A 67 -12.10 3.61 0.58
N GLY A 68 -12.99 4.21 -0.18
CA GLY A 68 -12.66 4.80 -1.48
C GLY A 68 -13.79 5.59 -2.09
N LYS A 69 -13.64 5.88 -3.38
CA LYS A 69 -14.58 6.62 -4.21
C LYS A 69 -14.83 5.89 -5.51
N ILE A 70 -16.01 6.09 -6.10
CA ILE A 70 -16.44 5.48 -7.35
C ILE A 70 -16.58 6.58 -8.40
N SER A 71 -15.91 6.43 -9.53
CA SER A 71 -16.04 7.32 -10.69
C SER A 71 -16.58 6.56 -11.89
N ILE A 72 -17.69 7.04 -12.43
CA ILE A 72 -18.37 6.52 -13.60
C ILE A 72 -18.24 7.54 -14.73
N GLU A 73 -17.78 7.07 -15.89
CA GLU A 73 -17.73 7.89 -17.09
C GLU A 73 -19.15 8.04 -17.67
N LYS A 74 -19.59 9.30 -17.86
CA LYS A 74 -20.90 9.57 -18.45
C LYS A 74 -20.84 9.33 -19.96
N PRO A 75 -21.79 8.56 -20.54
CA PRO A 75 -21.87 8.40 -21.99
C PRO A 75 -22.06 9.74 -22.71
N ALA A 76 -21.52 9.88 -23.93
CA ALA A 76 -21.68 11.08 -24.75
C ALA A 76 -23.11 11.25 -25.33
N ALA A 77 -23.88 10.15 -25.42
CA ALA A 77 -25.31 10.16 -25.77
C ALA A 77 -26.19 10.27 -24.50
N VAL A 78 -27.52 10.24 -24.65
CA VAL A 78 -28.45 10.23 -23.49
C VAL A 78 -28.24 8.97 -22.65
N GLY A 79 -27.52 9.11 -21.54
CA GLY A 79 -27.22 8.04 -20.57
C GLY A 79 -28.16 8.01 -19.36
N PRO A 80 -27.87 7.15 -18.36
CA PRO A 80 -28.61 7.16 -17.11
C PRO A 80 -28.33 8.45 -16.32
N ASN A 81 -29.21 8.79 -15.38
CA ASN A 81 -28.93 9.80 -14.38
C ASN A 81 -27.94 9.25 -13.35
N ILE A 82 -26.85 9.97 -13.10
CA ILE A 82 -25.81 9.59 -12.14
C ILE A 82 -25.67 10.72 -11.12
N SER A 83 -25.94 10.41 -9.86
CA SER A 83 -25.69 11.29 -8.71
C SER A 83 -24.65 10.70 -7.78
N GLY A 84 -23.92 11.56 -7.05
CA GLY A 84 -22.84 11.12 -6.16
C GLY A 84 -21.57 10.66 -6.87
N ASN A 85 -21.38 10.95 -8.17
CA ASN A 85 -20.15 10.55 -8.86
C ASN A 85 -18.90 11.09 -8.14
N GLU A 86 -17.85 10.27 -8.08
CA GLU A 86 -16.60 10.54 -7.36
C GLU A 86 -16.73 10.62 -5.82
N THR A 87 -17.78 10.04 -5.26
CA THR A 87 -17.93 9.82 -3.81
C THR A 87 -17.93 8.33 -3.47
N ASP A 88 -18.10 8.02 -2.20
CA ASP A 88 -18.23 6.68 -1.65
C ASP A 88 -19.61 6.03 -1.91
N GLU A 89 -20.60 6.79 -2.40
CA GLU A 89 -21.93 6.30 -2.79
C GLU A 89 -22.41 6.96 -4.09
N VAL A 90 -22.60 6.15 -5.13
CA VAL A 90 -23.09 6.58 -6.45
C VAL A 90 -24.44 5.96 -6.74
N ILE A 91 -25.41 6.78 -7.15
CA ILE A 91 -26.73 6.31 -7.58
C ILE A 91 -26.83 6.45 -9.10
N VAL A 92 -27.16 5.35 -9.77
CA VAL A 92 -27.39 5.27 -11.21
C VAL A 92 -28.87 4.94 -11.44
N ALA A 93 -29.62 5.84 -12.06
CA ALA A 93 -31.04 5.64 -12.35
C ALA A 93 -31.32 5.79 -13.86
N GLY A 94 -32.13 4.90 -14.43
CA GLY A 94 -32.44 4.91 -15.85
C GLY A 94 -32.97 3.57 -16.32
N THR A 95 -33.00 3.35 -17.63
CA THR A 95 -33.35 2.04 -18.18
C THR A 95 -32.27 1.00 -17.88
N GLN A 96 -32.64 -0.29 -17.87
CA GLN A 96 -31.69 -1.39 -17.72
C GLN A 96 -30.50 -1.32 -18.68
N ALA A 97 -30.73 -0.93 -19.94
CA ALA A 97 -29.67 -0.80 -20.94
C ALA A 97 -28.71 0.36 -20.62
N GLN A 98 -29.24 1.49 -20.17
CA GLN A 98 -28.44 2.66 -19.75
C GLN A 98 -27.62 2.36 -18.50
N ILE A 99 -28.22 1.71 -17.50
CA ILE A 99 -27.54 1.27 -16.28
C ILE A 99 -26.40 0.31 -16.64
N ASN A 100 -26.67 -0.75 -17.40
CA ASN A 100 -25.63 -1.73 -17.76
C ASN A 100 -24.52 -1.16 -18.65
N THR A 101 -24.81 -0.11 -19.43
CA THR A 101 -23.78 0.58 -20.22
C THR A 101 -22.70 1.16 -19.29
N VAL A 102 -23.10 1.83 -18.22
CA VAL A 102 -22.15 2.48 -17.30
C VAL A 102 -21.58 1.52 -16.25
N LEU A 103 -22.32 0.48 -15.84
CA LEU A 103 -21.80 -0.56 -14.95
C LEU A 103 -20.80 -1.50 -15.62
N SER A 104 -20.74 -1.51 -16.96
CA SER A 104 -19.77 -2.30 -17.72
C SER A 104 -18.32 -1.93 -17.41
N ASN A 105 -18.09 -0.65 -17.07
CA ASN A 105 -16.78 -0.09 -16.77
C ASN A 105 -16.90 1.14 -15.85
N PHE A 106 -16.39 1.05 -14.63
CA PHE A 106 -16.23 2.20 -13.73
C PHE A 106 -14.94 2.06 -12.93
N THR A 107 -14.55 3.14 -12.26
CA THR A 107 -13.30 3.18 -11.49
C THR A 107 -13.60 3.24 -10.00
N TYR A 108 -12.93 2.38 -9.23
CA TYR A 108 -12.79 2.52 -7.79
C TYR A 108 -11.41 3.11 -7.49
N GLN A 109 -11.36 4.13 -6.64
CA GLN A 109 -10.14 4.72 -6.13
C GLN A 109 -10.14 4.61 -4.61
N GLY A 110 -9.22 3.84 -4.03
CA GLY A 110 -9.04 3.79 -2.59
C GLY A 110 -8.68 5.16 -2.01
N ASN A 111 -9.04 5.38 -0.74
CA ASN A 111 -8.62 6.57 0.01
C ASN A 111 -7.08 6.65 0.04
N PRO A 112 -6.49 7.86 0.10
CA PRO A 112 -5.03 8.00 0.12
C PRO A 112 -4.39 7.20 1.25
N ASN A 113 -3.35 6.41 0.94
CA ASN A 113 -2.62 5.53 1.87
C ASN A 113 -3.47 4.47 2.59
N TYR A 114 -4.66 4.16 2.07
CA TYR A 114 -5.46 3.08 2.62
C TYR A 114 -5.01 1.72 2.07
N PHE A 115 -4.70 0.79 2.97
CA PHE A 115 -4.50 -0.62 2.65
C PHE A 115 -5.39 -1.49 3.55
N GLY A 116 -5.97 -2.54 2.99
CA GLY A 116 -6.91 -3.40 3.69
C GLY A 116 -8.05 -3.92 2.82
N ALA A 117 -9.04 -4.51 3.47
CA ALA A 117 -10.25 -5.00 2.81
C ALA A 117 -11.32 -3.90 2.74
N ASP A 118 -11.81 -3.65 1.53
CA ASP A 118 -13.00 -2.85 1.25
C ASP A 118 -14.06 -3.73 0.57
N THR A 119 -15.30 -3.24 0.49
CA THR A 119 -16.41 -3.97 -0.11
C THR A 119 -17.23 -3.02 -0.97
N LEU A 120 -17.31 -3.31 -2.26
CA LEU A 120 -18.28 -2.68 -3.13
C LEU A 120 -19.65 -3.34 -2.87
N THR A 121 -20.57 -2.60 -2.28
CA THR A 121 -21.97 -2.98 -2.12
C THR A 121 -22.76 -2.46 -3.32
N VAL A 122 -23.65 -3.30 -3.84
CA VAL A 122 -24.52 -2.97 -4.95
C VAL A 122 -25.95 -3.21 -4.49
N VAL A 123 -26.80 -2.21 -4.60
CA VAL A 123 -28.23 -2.32 -4.30
C VAL A 123 -28.99 -2.01 -5.58
N ALA A 124 -29.69 -3.00 -6.12
CA ALA A 124 -30.48 -2.88 -7.34
C ALA A 124 -31.97 -2.88 -6.99
N THR A 125 -32.73 -1.94 -7.54
CA THR A 125 -34.17 -1.81 -7.29
C THR A 125 -34.93 -1.72 -8.61
N ASP A 126 -36.01 -2.47 -8.73
CA ASP A 126 -36.92 -2.43 -9.87
C ASP A 126 -38.03 -1.37 -9.72
N ASN A 127 -38.92 -1.28 -10.72
CA ASN A 127 -40.14 -0.46 -10.67
C ASN A 127 -41.41 -1.30 -10.44
N ALA A 128 -41.31 -2.47 -9.82
CA ALA A 128 -42.47 -3.26 -9.46
C ALA A 128 -43.34 -2.53 -8.41
N THR A 129 -44.55 -3.05 -8.16
CA THR A 129 -45.44 -2.52 -7.13
C THR A 129 -45.87 -3.65 -6.18
N PRO A 130 -45.27 -3.75 -4.98
CA PRO A 130 -44.19 -2.92 -4.44
C PRO A 130 -42.84 -3.16 -5.16
N PRO A 131 -41.90 -2.20 -5.12
CA PRO A 131 -40.55 -2.40 -5.67
C PRO A 131 -39.83 -3.55 -4.96
N VAL A 132 -39.06 -4.31 -5.72
CA VAL A 132 -38.18 -5.37 -5.22
C VAL A 132 -36.74 -4.90 -5.27
N THR A 133 -35.99 -5.15 -4.19
CA THR A 133 -34.60 -4.76 -4.03
C THR A 133 -33.70 -5.97 -3.79
N THR A 134 -32.57 -6.01 -4.47
CA THR A 134 -31.53 -7.04 -4.32
C THR A 134 -30.21 -6.42 -3.91
N ASN A 135 -29.52 -7.04 -2.95
CA ASN A 135 -28.19 -6.64 -2.50
C ASN A 135 -27.12 -7.61 -3.02
N GLY A 136 -26.03 -7.05 -3.53
CA GLY A 136 -24.83 -7.77 -3.95
C GLY A 136 -23.59 -7.15 -3.32
N ALA A 137 -22.52 -7.94 -3.22
CA ALA A 137 -21.23 -7.46 -2.73
C ALA A 137 -20.07 -8.06 -3.54
N MET A 138 -19.05 -7.23 -3.80
CA MET A 138 -17.75 -7.65 -4.31
C MET A 138 -16.66 -7.24 -3.33
N GLY A 139 -15.79 -8.18 -2.94
CA GLY A 139 -14.63 -7.86 -2.12
C GLY A 139 -13.55 -7.13 -2.91
N ILE A 140 -12.99 -6.07 -2.33
CA ILE A 140 -11.82 -5.36 -2.87
C ILE A 140 -10.71 -5.47 -1.84
N THR A 141 -9.56 -6.02 -2.23
CA THR A 141 -8.35 -6.00 -1.40
C THR A 141 -7.42 -4.91 -1.92
N VAL A 142 -7.23 -3.87 -1.13
CA VAL A 142 -6.24 -2.82 -1.39
C VAL A 142 -4.93 -3.26 -0.74
N THR A 143 -3.96 -3.58 -1.58
CA THR A 143 -2.61 -3.98 -1.19
C THR A 143 -1.72 -2.77 -1.07
N LYS A 144 -0.74 -2.81 -0.17
CA LYS A 144 0.25 -1.73 -0.05
C LYS A 144 0.90 -1.46 -1.41
N ALA A 145 1.04 -0.20 -1.78
CA ALA A 145 1.77 0.16 -2.99
C ALA A 145 3.22 -0.25 -2.77
N VAL A 146 3.75 -1.01 -3.72
CA VAL A 146 5.21 -1.06 -3.88
C VAL A 146 5.60 0.33 -4.30
N VAL A 147 6.33 1.05 -3.45
CA VAL A 147 6.85 2.37 -3.81
C VAL A 147 7.61 2.23 -5.13
N SER A 148 7.21 3.02 -6.12
CA SER A 148 7.82 3.05 -7.47
C SER A 148 9.32 3.34 -7.45
N ASN A 149 9.88 3.80 -6.32
CA ASN A 149 11.32 3.93 -6.16
C ASN A 149 12.05 2.57 -5.98
N CYS A 150 11.31 1.46 -5.96
CA CYS A 150 11.82 0.10 -6.11
C CYS A 150 11.91 -0.36 -7.57
N ASP A 151 11.65 0.51 -8.54
CA ASP A 151 11.61 0.14 -9.96
C ASP A 151 12.93 -0.44 -10.45
N TRP A 152 12.79 -1.57 -11.14
CA TRP A 152 13.82 -2.47 -11.63
C TRP A 152 14.40 -2.02 -12.98
N GLU A 153 14.20 -0.76 -13.38
CA GLU A 153 14.73 -0.17 -14.62
C GLU A 153 16.23 0.20 -14.51
N GLN A 154 17.00 -0.67 -13.87
CA GLN A 154 18.43 -0.85 -14.07
C GLN A 154 18.64 -2.35 -14.34
N THR A 155 18.09 -2.80 -15.47
CA THR A 155 18.12 -4.19 -15.94
C THR A 155 19.54 -4.61 -16.28
N GLY A 156 20.21 -5.13 -15.26
CA GLY A 156 21.37 -5.98 -15.36
C GLY A 156 21.52 -6.65 -14.00
N LYS A 157 21.81 -7.96 -13.97
CA LYS A 157 22.43 -8.57 -12.78
C LYS A 157 23.79 -7.90 -12.58
N VAL A 158 23.80 -6.69 -12.06
CA VAL A 158 25.00 -6.06 -11.55
C VAL A 158 25.02 -6.50 -10.10
N PHE A 159 26.03 -7.28 -9.73
CA PHE A 159 26.41 -7.43 -8.34
C PHE A 159 26.47 -6.03 -7.76
N TYR A 160 25.56 -5.65 -6.85
CA TYR A 160 25.72 -4.40 -6.11
C TYR A 160 27.07 -4.54 -5.40
N SER A 161 28.00 -3.62 -5.67
CA SER A 161 29.33 -3.57 -5.07
C SER A 161 29.18 -3.31 -3.56
N GLY A 162 28.82 -4.36 -2.82
CA GLY A 162 28.41 -4.24 -1.42
C GLY A 162 27.69 -5.46 -0.86
N ASP A 163 27.03 -6.31 -1.66
CA ASP A 163 26.40 -7.51 -1.11
C ASP A 163 27.46 -8.57 -0.77
N LEU A 164 27.76 -8.73 0.52
CA LEU A 164 28.84 -9.59 0.98
C LEU A 164 28.39 -11.01 1.27
N THR A 165 27.16 -11.16 1.78
CA THR A 165 26.55 -12.46 2.09
C THR A 165 25.05 -12.40 1.85
N LYS A 166 24.33 -13.50 2.12
CA LYS A 166 22.86 -13.53 2.05
C LYS A 166 22.16 -12.43 2.86
N ASN A 167 22.77 -11.93 3.93
CA ASN A 167 22.13 -11.05 4.91
C ASN A 167 22.94 -9.80 5.22
N ILE A 168 24.06 -9.58 4.53
CA ILE A 168 24.97 -8.47 4.80
C ILE A 168 25.20 -7.68 3.51
N SER A 169 24.96 -6.38 3.58
CA SER A 169 25.35 -5.41 2.56
C SER A 169 26.33 -4.40 3.12
N ALA A 170 27.24 -3.91 2.30
CA ALA A 170 28.18 -2.84 2.60
C ALA A 170 27.79 -1.56 1.84
N GLY A 171 28.03 -0.40 2.45
CA GLY A 171 27.85 0.92 1.84
C GLY A 171 28.76 1.94 2.49
N SER A 172 28.89 3.12 1.89
CA SER A 172 29.68 4.21 2.50
C SER A 172 28.92 4.86 3.65
N VAL A 173 29.66 5.34 4.65
CA VAL A 173 29.09 6.07 5.79
C VAL A 173 29.91 7.32 6.07
N ALA A 174 29.21 8.42 6.36
CA ALA A 174 29.78 9.60 6.98
C ALA A 174 29.24 9.71 8.41
N SER A 175 30.11 9.97 9.36
CA SER A 175 29.79 10.00 10.78
C SER A 175 30.19 11.33 11.38
N TYR A 176 29.45 11.81 12.38
CA TYR A 176 29.85 12.98 13.14
C TYR A 176 29.80 12.65 14.62
N SER A 177 30.97 12.68 15.27
CA SER A 177 31.02 12.48 16.72
C SER A 177 30.82 13.80 17.44
N PHE A 178 30.02 13.78 18.51
CA PHE A 178 29.91 14.91 19.42
C PHE A 178 30.05 14.51 20.90
N ILE A 179 30.03 13.20 21.21
CA ILE A 179 30.38 12.64 22.51
C ILE A 179 31.64 11.81 22.33
N GLN A 180 32.67 12.12 23.09
CA GLN A 180 33.86 11.28 23.20
C GLN A 180 34.21 11.09 24.67
N TYR A 181 34.51 9.86 25.06
CA TYR A 181 35.04 9.50 26.37
C TYR A 181 36.46 8.98 26.19
N ASN A 182 37.45 9.74 26.65
CA ASN A 182 38.84 9.29 26.64
C ASN A 182 39.07 8.36 27.84
N LEU A 183 39.57 7.14 27.58
CA LEU A 183 39.80 6.12 28.60
C LEU A 183 41.07 6.39 29.42
N ALA A 184 42.07 7.04 28.85
CA ALA A 184 43.31 7.41 29.55
C ALA A 184 43.04 8.47 30.62
N ASP A 185 42.36 9.55 30.21
CA ASP A 185 42.01 10.68 31.09
C ASP A 185 40.76 10.45 31.93
N LYS A 186 39.96 9.43 31.59
CA LYS A 186 38.63 9.16 32.18
C LYS A 186 37.66 10.35 32.09
N LYS A 187 37.79 11.16 31.04
CA LYS A 187 37.00 12.39 30.83
C LYS A 187 36.10 12.28 29.61
N SER A 188 34.89 12.80 29.76
CA SER A 188 33.95 13.01 28.65
C SER A 188 34.10 14.40 28.04
N SER A 189 34.04 14.48 26.72
CA SER A 189 33.89 15.73 25.98
C SER A 189 32.57 15.69 25.21
N PHE A 190 31.73 16.69 25.48
CA PHE A 190 30.61 17.05 24.62
C PHE A 190 31.12 18.19 23.75
N ASN A 191 31.01 18.08 22.42
CA ASN A 191 31.59 18.98 21.41
C ASN A 191 33.02 18.61 20.93
N ALA A 192 33.44 17.35 21.09
CA ALA A 192 34.58 16.78 20.38
C ALA A 192 34.23 16.61 18.90
N LYS A 193 34.20 17.72 18.15
CA LYS A 193 33.78 17.74 16.74
C LYS A 193 34.77 16.95 15.90
N SER A 194 34.36 15.78 15.43
CA SER A 194 35.12 15.02 14.44
C SER A 194 34.23 14.57 13.30
N ALA A 195 34.78 14.67 12.08
CA ALA A 195 34.12 14.22 10.87
C ALA A 195 34.72 12.88 10.46
N GLY A 196 33.86 11.87 10.34
CA GLY A 196 34.23 10.50 10.03
C GLY A 196 33.79 10.06 8.66
N PHE A 197 34.60 9.23 8.00
CA PHE A 197 34.25 8.51 6.77
C PHE A 197 34.65 7.04 6.89
N GLY A 198 33.84 6.15 6.32
CA GLY A 198 34.08 4.72 6.44
C GLY A 198 33.17 3.86 5.57
N LEU A 199 33.17 2.57 5.88
CA LEU A 199 32.30 1.57 5.26
C LEU A 199 31.38 1.00 6.34
N SER A 200 30.06 1.05 6.12
CA SER A 200 29.05 0.44 6.99
C SER A 200 28.62 -0.91 6.43
N PHE A 201 28.71 -1.95 7.26
CA PHE A 201 28.21 -3.30 7.00
C PHE A 201 26.88 -3.48 7.72
N ARG A 202 25.79 -3.56 6.97
CA ARG A 202 24.42 -3.65 7.48
C ARG A 202 23.93 -5.09 7.48
N TYR A 203 23.38 -5.53 8.61
CA TYR A 203 22.84 -6.88 8.79
C TYR A 203 21.31 -6.90 8.75
N TYR A 204 20.76 -7.85 8.00
CA TYR A 204 19.34 -8.13 7.88
C TYR A 204 19.02 -9.52 8.43
N THR A 205 17.91 -9.64 9.15
CA THR A 205 17.45 -10.96 9.61
C THR A 205 16.71 -11.70 8.50
N ASP A 206 16.77 -13.04 8.52
CA ASP A 206 16.02 -13.88 7.57
C ASP A 206 14.51 -13.52 7.59
N TYR A 207 13.95 -13.25 8.79
CA TYR A 207 12.56 -12.81 8.96
C TYR A 207 12.26 -11.50 8.22
N GLN A 208 13.13 -10.49 8.32
CA GLN A 208 12.91 -9.21 7.62
C GLN A 208 12.97 -9.38 6.10
N LEU A 209 13.96 -10.13 5.61
CA LEU A 209 14.12 -10.39 4.18
C LEU A 209 12.91 -11.14 3.62
N GLU A 210 12.44 -12.17 4.31
CA GLU A 210 11.29 -12.96 3.87
C GLU A 210 9.98 -12.19 3.96
N LYS A 211 9.75 -11.46 5.05
CA LYS A 211 8.55 -10.63 5.21
C LYS A 211 8.48 -9.57 4.11
N PHE A 212 9.56 -8.81 3.93
CA PHE A 212 9.63 -7.77 2.91
C PHE A 212 9.41 -8.35 1.50
N ARG A 213 10.06 -9.46 1.16
CA ARG A 213 9.87 -10.11 -0.14
C ARG A 213 8.42 -10.59 -0.35
N LYS A 214 7.76 -11.14 0.68
CA LYS A 214 6.37 -11.59 0.57
C LYS A 214 5.41 -10.42 0.39
N ASP A 215 5.60 -9.36 1.18
CA ASP A 215 4.70 -8.20 1.21
C ASP A 215 4.81 -7.37 -0.08
N PHE A 216 6.02 -7.25 -0.66
CA PHE A 216 6.27 -6.36 -1.81
C PHE A 216 6.56 -7.10 -3.13
N PHE A 217 6.99 -8.37 -3.10
CA PHE A 217 7.38 -9.16 -4.29
C PHE A 217 6.82 -10.60 -4.28
N PRO A 218 5.50 -10.79 -4.14
CA PRO A 218 4.89 -12.13 -4.01
C PRO A 218 5.16 -13.04 -5.22
N SER A 219 5.25 -12.48 -6.43
CA SER A 219 5.52 -13.24 -7.67
C SER A 219 6.97 -13.73 -7.80
N LYS A 220 7.89 -13.29 -6.93
CA LYS A 220 9.32 -13.69 -6.92
C LYS A 220 9.62 -14.75 -5.84
N VAL A 221 8.60 -15.30 -5.18
CA VAL A 221 8.73 -16.36 -4.17
C VAL A 221 8.99 -17.72 -4.83
N LYS A 222 10.12 -17.87 -5.54
CA LYS A 222 10.57 -19.17 -6.10
C LYS A 222 11.64 -19.84 -5.25
N LYS A 223 12.43 -19.05 -4.50
CA LYS A 223 13.42 -19.55 -3.54
C LYS A 223 12.78 -19.76 -2.16
N ASN A 224 13.21 -20.83 -1.49
CA ASN A 224 12.83 -21.16 -0.11
C ASN A 224 13.34 -20.13 0.92
N LYS A 225 14.32 -19.30 0.57
CA LYS A 225 14.87 -18.23 1.43
C LYS A 225 15.06 -16.95 0.63
N ALA A 226 14.86 -15.81 1.28
CA ALA A 226 15.12 -14.49 0.71
C ALA A 226 16.56 -14.05 1.03
N GLU A 227 17.24 -13.45 0.07
CA GLU A 227 18.59 -12.89 0.23
C GLU A 227 18.56 -11.38 0.00
N ILE A 228 19.50 -10.65 0.59
CA ILE A 228 19.62 -9.20 0.39
C ILE A 228 19.84 -8.84 -1.09
N SER A 229 20.53 -9.70 -1.83
CA SER A 229 20.76 -9.59 -3.28
C SER A 229 19.49 -9.69 -4.12
N ASP A 230 18.41 -10.28 -3.59
CA ASP A 230 17.10 -10.31 -4.24
C ASP A 230 16.32 -9.00 -4.03
N ILE A 231 16.78 -8.12 -3.13
CA ILE A 231 16.14 -6.84 -2.82
C ILE A 231 16.88 -5.70 -3.53
N PRO A 232 16.19 -4.94 -4.41
CA PRO A 232 16.80 -3.80 -5.08
C PRO A 232 17.34 -2.79 -4.09
N ALA A 233 18.48 -2.22 -4.45
CA ALA A 233 19.06 -1.01 -3.90
C ALA A 233 17.99 -0.01 -3.40
N GLY A 234 17.15 0.55 -4.28
CA GLY A 234 16.14 1.57 -3.93
C GLY A 234 15.14 1.17 -2.84
N CYS A 235 14.98 -0.14 -2.59
CA CYS A 235 14.12 -0.69 -1.54
C CYS A 235 14.80 -0.86 -0.19
N ARG A 236 16.10 -0.59 -0.07
CA ARG A 236 16.86 -0.71 1.19
C ARG A 236 16.88 0.65 1.87
N ALA A 237 16.48 0.69 3.13
CA ALA A 237 16.37 1.94 3.88
C ALA A 237 17.75 2.58 4.08
N GLN A 238 17.81 3.88 3.84
CA GLN A 238 18.94 4.74 4.18
C GLN A 238 18.63 5.53 5.45
N THR A 239 19.63 6.17 6.05
CA THR A 239 19.46 6.99 7.26
C THR A 239 18.37 8.07 7.10
N LYS A 240 18.23 8.64 5.89
CA LYS A 240 17.21 9.64 5.57
C LYS A 240 15.77 9.10 5.52
N ASP A 241 15.60 7.78 5.44
CA ASP A 241 14.29 7.12 5.31
C ASP A 241 13.66 6.79 6.66
N PHE A 242 14.25 7.21 7.80
CA PHE A 242 13.77 6.88 9.15
C PHE A 242 12.30 7.18 9.41
N LEU A 243 11.78 8.26 8.82
CA LEU A 243 10.39 8.67 8.98
C LEU A 243 9.46 8.07 7.90
N ASN A 244 10.00 7.32 6.95
CA ASN A 244 9.27 6.74 5.82
C ASN A 244 9.78 5.31 5.49
N GLU A 245 9.87 4.47 6.53
CA GLU A 245 10.32 3.07 6.41
C GLU A 245 9.26 2.14 5.84
N ASP A 246 8.02 2.61 5.66
CA ASP A 246 6.88 1.75 5.34
C ASP A 246 7.05 0.94 4.06
N SER A 247 7.94 1.37 3.18
CA SER A 247 8.19 0.76 1.87
C SER A 247 9.60 0.22 1.67
N LYS A 248 10.46 0.30 2.69
CA LYS A 248 11.88 -0.07 2.58
C LYS A 248 12.29 -1.05 3.66
N ILE A 249 13.23 -1.94 3.34
CA ILE A 249 13.80 -2.85 4.32
C ILE A 249 14.90 -2.14 5.14
N ALA A 250 14.67 -2.03 6.45
CA ALA A 250 15.63 -1.52 7.42
C ALA A 250 16.57 -2.63 7.94
N SER A 251 17.85 -2.30 8.11
CA SER A 251 18.82 -3.20 8.75
C SER A 251 18.58 -3.25 10.26
N ARG A 252 18.87 -4.38 10.93
CA ARG A 252 18.77 -4.44 12.40
C ARG A 252 19.89 -3.69 13.10
N ILE A 253 21.08 -3.86 12.55
CA ILE A 253 22.32 -3.36 13.12
C ILE A 253 23.30 -3.17 11.98
N SER A 254 24.22 -2.25 12.18
CA SER A 254 25.35 -2.06 11.30
C SER A 254 26.66 -2.04 12.09
N ILE A 255 27.74 -2.39 11.41
CA ILE A 255 29.10 -2.28 11.94
C ILE A 255 29.88 -1.43 10.93
N ALA A 256 30.52 -0.36 11.40
CA ALA A 256 31.23 0.58 10.54
C ALA A 256 32.64 0.87 11.07
N PRO A 257 33.69 0.28 10.48
CA PRO A 257 35.04 0.84 10.59
C PRO A 257 35.09 2.23 9.96
N THR A 258 35.41 3.24 10.77
CA THR A 258 35.37 4.66 10.38
C THR A 258 36.66 5.36 10.80
N PHE A 259 37.23 6.13 9.88
CA PHE A 259 38.32 7.06 10.16
C PHE A 259 37.73 8.43 10.47
N TYR A 260 38.19 9.07 11.54
CA TYR A 260 37.75 10.39 11.97
C TYR A 260 38.89 11.40 11.89
N VAL A 261 38.58 12.56 11.34
CA VAL A 261 39.44 13.75 11.39
C VAL A 261 38.91 14.67 12.48
N PHE A 262 39.78 15.11 13.37
CA PHE A 262 39.47 16.02 14.47
C PHE A 262 40.49 17.15 14.54
N LYS A 263 40.11 18.27 15.16
CA LYS A 263 41.04 19.34 15.47
C LYS A 263 41.68 19.09 16.84
N ASP A 264 43.01 19.11 16.93
CA ASP A 264 43.71 18.98 18.20
C ASP A 264 43.39 20.20 19.09
N LYS A 265 43.29 20.00 20.41
CA LYS A 265 42.94 21.07 21.37
C LYS A 265 44.05 22.10 21.51
N ASN A 266 45.29 21.70 21.23
CA ASN A 266 46.48 22.49 21.53
C ASN A 266 47.18 23.06 20.29
N GLU A 267 46.75 22.69 19.08
CA GLU A 267 47.34 23.14 17.81
C GLU A 267 46.27 23.39 16.74
N ASP A 268 46.61 24.12 15.68
CA ASP A 268 45.80 24.19 14.45
C ASP A 268 45.90 22.91 13.59
N ASP A 269 46.53 21.87 14.13
CA ASP A 269 46.80 20.60 13.46
C ASP A 269 45.59 19.65 13.50
N LEU A 270 45.48 18.86 12.44
CA LEU A 270 44.45 17.84 12.26
C LEU A 270 44.96 16.50 12.78
N GLY A 271 44.23 15.92 13.72
CA GLY A 271 44.43 14.56 14.18
C GLY A 271 43.59 13.55 13.41
N LEU A 272 44.07 12.30 13.37
CA LEU A 272 43.39 11.15 12.78
C LEU A 272 43.06 10.12 13.86
N GLN A 273 41.85 9.57 13.84
CA GLN A 273 41.42 8.49 14.71
C GLN A 273 40.79 7.38 13.89
N PHE A 274 40.77 6.17 14.45
CA PHE A 274 40.00 5.07 13.90
C PHE A 274 39.08 4.49 14.97
N ALA A 275 37.85 4.15 14.59
CA ALA A 275 36.91 3.48 15.46
C ALA A 275 36.06 2.45 14.71
N ILE A 276 35.64 1.42 15.45
CA ILE A 276 34.62 0.48 15.00
C ILE A 276 33.31 0.90 15.65
N ASN A 277 32.38 1.36 14.83
CA ASN A 277 31.07 1.83 15.27
C ASN A 277 30.02 0.73 15.10
N VAL A 278 29.10 0.66 16.05
CA VAL A 278 27.86 -0.09 15.94
C VAL A 278 26.74 0.92 15.71
N GLY A 279 26.03 0.78 14.59
CA GLY A 279 24.93 1.66 14.22
C GLY A 279 23.56 1.04 14.49
N PHE A 280 22.66 1.90 14.95
CA PHE A 280 21.27 1.61 15.25
C PHE A 280 20.36 2.50 14.38
N PHE A 281 19.14 2.03 14.13
CA PHE A 281 18.14 2.79 13.37
C PHE A 281 18.67 3.22 11.99
N ASN A 282 19.21 2.29 11.19
CA ASN A 282 19.81 2.57 9.88
C ASN A 282 20.93 3.63 9.93
N ASP A 283 21.86 3.45 10.88
CA ASP A 283 23.02 4.31 11.13
C ASP A 283 22.72 5.69 11.74
N ILE A 284 21.46 6.04 12.05
CA ILE A 284 21.12 7.36 12.64
C ILE A 284 21.89 7.63 13.92
N PHE A 285 22.08 6.60 14.74
CA PHE A 285 22.86 6.70 15.96
C PHE A 285 23.93 5.61 15.96
N THR A 286 25.16 6.01 16.25
CA THR A 286 26.31 5.12 16.33
C THR A 286 27.02 5.26 17.65
N VAL A 287 27.51 4.14 18.18
CA VAL A 287 28.41 4.07 19.32
C VAL A 287 29.62 3.23 18.91
N GLY A 288 30.82 3.73 19.16
CA GLY A 288 32.04 3.04 18.75
C GLY A 288 33.14 3.12 19.79
N ALA A 289 34.09 2.21 19.67
CA ALA A 289 35.35 2.24 20.39
C ALA A 289 36.49 2.36 19.37
N GLY A 290 37.50 3.14 19.73
CA GLY A 290 38.59 3.49 18.82
C GLY A 290 39.84 3.94 19.54
N TRP A 291 40.84 4.32 18.74
CA TRP A 291 42.08 4.89 19.24
C TRP A 291 42.57 6.02 18.32
N ASN A 292 43.31 6.95 18.91
CA ASN A 292 43.94 8.04 18.17
C ASN A 292 45.15 7.50 17.40
N ILE A 293 45.23 7.79 16.11
CA ILE A 293 46.35 7.40 15.25
C ILE A 293 47.44 8.48 15.24
N SER A 294 47.04 9.75 15.26
CA SER A 294 47.94 10.91 15.27
C SER A 294 47.46 12.00 16.23
N GLY A 295 48.27 13.04 16.38
CA GLY A 295 48.07 14.12 17.36
C GLY A 295 48.75 13.80 18.70
N ASN A 296 48.56 14.69 19.67
CA ASN A 296 49.22 14.58 20.97
C ASN A 296 48.78 13.35 21.78
N ASP A 297 47.55 12.89 21.54
CA ASP A 297 46.93 11.77 22.26
C ASP A 297 47.10 10.43 21.49
N ALA A 298 48.09 10.31 20.60
CA ALA A 298 48.27 9.12 19.76
C ALA A 298 48.44 7.83 20.60
N GLY A 299 47.72 6.77 20.21
CA GLY A 299 47.67 5.49 20.92
C GLY A 299 46.64 5.40 22.04
N GLU A 300 46.02 6.53 22.44
CA GLU A 300 45.00 6.51 23.48
C GLU A 300 43.66 5.98 22.97
N TRP A 301 43.00 5.18 23.82
CA TRP A 301 41.69 4.60 23.54
C TRP A 301 40.56 5.54 23.93
N PHE A 302 39.49 5.52 23.15
CA PHE A 302 38.28 6.28 23.43
C PHE A 302 37.02 5.51 23.05
N ILE A 303 35.90 5.92 23.65
CA ILE A 303 34.55 5.59 23.19
C ILE A 303 33.97 6.86 22.56
N LEU A 304 33.25 6.72 21.46
CA LEU A 304 32.57 7.81 20.80
C LEU A 304 31.10 7.49 20.57
N ALA A 305 30.27 8.52 20.51
CA ALA A 305 28.89 8.40 20.07
C ALA A 305 28.45 9.65 19.30
N GLY A 306 27.57 9.43 18.32
CA GLY A 306 27.03 10.50 17.50
C GLY A 306 26.22 9.98 16.31
N PRO A 307 25.65 10.91 15.53
CA PRO A 307 24.87 10.58 14.37
C PRO A 307 25.77 10.16 13.22
N SER A 308 25.27 9.23 12.42
CA SER A 308 25.89 8.87 11.15
C SER A 308 24.85 8.90 10.04
N VAL A 309 25.31 9.13 8.82
CA VAL A 309 24.52 9.04 7.60
C VAL A 309 25.20 8.03 6.68
N GLY A 310 24.55 6.89 6.49
CA GLY A 310 25.00 5.91 5.49
C GLY A 310 24.40 6.24 4.13
N PHE A 311 25.26 6.52 3.15
CA PHE A 311 24.84 6.84 1.78
C PHE A 311 24.47 5.57 0.98
N SER A 312 23.95 5.78 -0.22
CA SER A 312 23.51 4.74 -1.16
C SER A 312 24.61 3.74 -1.52
N PHE A 313 24.19 2.49 -1.69
CA PHE A 313 24.84 1.47 -2.53
C PHE A 313 24.88 1.91 -4.01
#